data_AF-A0A9W4RYA9-F1
#
_entry.id   AF-A0A9W4RYA9-F1
#
_cell.length_a   1.000
_cell.length_b   1.000
_cell.length_c   1.000
_cell.angle_alpha   90.00
_cell.angle_beta   90.00
_cell.angle_gamma   90.00
#
_symmetry.space_group_name_H-M   'P 1'
#
loop_
_entity.id
_entity.type
_entity.pdbx_description
1 polymer ?
#
loop_
_entity_poly.entity_id
_entity_poly.type
_entity_poly.pdbx_seq_one_letter_code
_entity_poly.pdbx_strand_id
1 'polypeptide(L)'
;MVLFLSWPAQLASPVASGSVSWQPSSRFNTTNTTLYFKVLSPGTPWDSYVTWPNTRKTIVKKSAGLVNLAAVAYDNSSNNLLLVPSARRMVSLPGASAEGTAIGTAVVPIFNIDQFEWVNDTKSLPENIFKAVKSTQSGFLNISEVGSPLEQQIPGTSALLKEYKWSRPERFPDPMVVKDVRYAAIYISRQNNNGLAYDYKCPRTTTDFGELPSSIDLYNYPWNNNQSDCIAVAKLRITAGVTLCSQSESDLGRSSHSTCLWKSGVLTADSHSVSPDPLVNEVFYAMPEVQALAAALASYGPGTPTRHLETTLRNSLTQAYQGTWSSFVELLSQDEQVSTPAWKPVTLLDAQVSSRRMHTWLGMSSLLVLSGVLLMIIQSCCRGKTVNDPVVASLMLDSSEVVLADNSGLCNTVDIGHGHGNADMRLKLEVSGINAPYTSVVGGYTHPKLVPESQA
;
A
#
# COMPACT_ATOMS: atom_id res chain seq x y z
N MET A 1 39.88 0.73 33.43
CA MET A 1 38.95 -0.32 32.94
C MET A 1 37.48 0.01 33.24
N VAL A 2 37.11 0.31 34.49
CA VAL A 2 35.75 0.73 34.91
C VAL A 2 35.19 1.93 34.10
N LEU A 3 36.00 2.95 33.84
CA LEU A 3 35.61 4.15 33.07
C LEU A 3 35.24 3.85 31.60
N PHE A 4 35.80 2.79 31.00
CA PHE A 4 35.43 2.39 29.64
C PHE A 4 34.06 1.71 29.58
N LEU A 5 33.63 1.08 30.67
CA LEU A 5 32.33 0.41 30.76
C LEU A 5 31.17 1.40 31.00
N SER A 6 31.43 2.59 31.54
CA SER A 6 30.42 3.63 31.74
C SER A 6 30.18 4.50 30.50
N TRP A 7 31.12 4.53 29.55
CA TRP A 7 31.02 5.34 28.33
C TRP A 7 29.81 4.99 27.44
N PRO A 8 29.51 3.71 27.14
CA PRO A 8 28.35 3.34 26.31
C PRO A 8 27.01 3.77 26.92
N ALA A 9 26.93 3.88 28.26
CA ALA A 9 25.71 4.30 28.94
C ALA A 9 25.32 5.76 28.63
N GLN A 10 26.29 6.62 28.33
CA GLN A 10 26.04 8.01 27.92
C GLN A 10 25.36 8.08 26.53
N LEU A 11 25.51 7.05 25.72
CA LEU A 11 24.89 6.94 24.38
C LEU A 11 23.57 6.14 24.39
N ALA A 12 23.14 5.63 25.55
CA ALA A 12 21.95 4.80 25.66
C ALA A 12 20.65 5.59 25.35
N SER A 13 20.59 6.87 25.75
CA SER A 13 19.38 7.69 25.60
C SER A 13 18.95 7.88 24.12
N PRO A 14 19.84 8.25 23.18
CA PRO A 14 19.49 8.29 21.75
C PRO A 14 19.04 6.93 21.18
N VAL A 15 19.60 5.82 21.66
CA VAL A 15 19.24 4.46 21.20
C VAL A 15 17.83 4.07 21.68
N ALA A 16 17.47 4.42 22.91
CA ALA A 16 16.12 4.24 23.44
C ALA A 16 15.10 5.09 22.68
N SER A 17 15.36 6.39 22.51
CA SER A 17 14.46 7.28 21.78
C SER A 17 14.32 6.89 20.31
N GLY A 18 15.38 6.36 19.69
CA GLY A 18 15.34 5.80 18.33
C GLY A 18 14.77 4.39 18.23
N SER A 19 14.44 3.72 19.35
CA SER A 19 13.88 2.36 19.32
C SER A 19 12.39 2.33 19.01
N VAL A 20 11.70 3.44 19.27
CA VAL A 20 10.28 3.62 18.96
C VAL A 20 10.16 4.44 17.69
N SER A 21 9.60 3.86 16.63
CA SER A 21 9.20 4.59 15.44
C SER A 21 7.68 4.62 15.34
N TRP A 22 7.12 5.82 15.20
CA TRP A 22 5.70 6.00 14.95
C TRP A 22 5.43 5.80 13.46
N GLN A 23 4.67 4.77 13.13
CA GLN A 23 4.26 4.50 11.76
C GLN A 23 2.77 4.81 11.61
N PRO A 24 2.36 5.50 10.53
CA PRO A 24 0.95 5.64 10.23
C PRO A 24 0.33 4.25 10.04
N SER A 25 -0.72 3.97 10.79
CA SER A 25 -1.55 2.77 10.66
C SER A 25 -3.00 3.22 10.48
N SER A 26 -3.77 2.46 9.71
CA SER A 26 -5.21 2.63 9.64
C SER A 26 -5.88 1.54 10.47
N ARG A 27 -6.75 1.95 11.40
CA ARG A 27 -7.69 1.03 12.05
C ARG A 27 -9.10 1.52 11.82
N PHE A 28 -10.06 0.62 11.88
CA PHE A 28 -11.45 0.98 11.72
C PHE A 28 -12.05 1.42 13.06
N ASN A 29 -12.81 2.52 13.04
CA ASN A 29 -13.53 2.97 14.22
C ASN A 29 -14.65 1.97 14.55
N THR A 30 -14.80 1.61 15.83
CA THR A 30 -15.87 0.73 16.30
C THR A 30 -17.25 1.41 16.31
N THR A 31 -17.32 2.75 16.26
CA THR A 31 -18.60 3.44 16.06
C THR A 31 -19.07 3.24 14.62
N ASN A 32 -20.05 2.35 14.43
CA ASN A 32 -20.64 2.07 13.14
C ASN A 32 -21.51 3.25 12.67
N THR A 33 -21.37 3.61 11.39
CA THR A 33 -22.38 4.41 10.71
C THR A 33 -23.23 3.45 9.89
N THR A 34 -24.55 3.56 9.94
CA THR A 34 -25.41 2.74 9.09
C THR A 34 -25.51 3.37 7.71
N LEU A 35 -25.21 2.61 6.67
CA LEU A 35 -25.47 2.97 5.28
C LEU A 35 -26.66 2.18 4.76
N TYR A 36 -27.35 2.76 3.79
CA TYR A 36 -28.51 2.15 3.14
C TYR A 36 -28.18 1.88 1.69
N PHE A 37 -28.27 0.62 1.30
CA PHE A 37 -28.12 0.21 -0.09
C PHE A 37 -29.47 -0.15 -0.66
N LYS A 38 -29.80 0.44 -1.80
CA LYS A 38 -30.94 0.03 -2.61
C LYS A 38 -30.79 -1.41 -3.05
N VAL A 39 -31.88 -2.15 -2.97
CA VAL A 39 -32.02 -3.51 -3.46
C VAL A 39 -33.06 -3.54 -4.56
N LEU A 40 -32.86 -4.46 -5.48
CA LEU A 40 -33.75 -4.66 -6.60
C LEU A 40 -35.06 -5.29 -6.14
N SER A 41 -36.18 -4.74 -6.59
CA SER A 41 -37.52 -5.26 -6.32
C SER A 41 -38.37 -5.17 -7.58
N PRO A 42 -39.23 -6.17 -7.88
CA PRO A 42 -40.20 -6.05 -8.97
C PRO A 42 -41.21 -4.93 -8.64
N GLY A 43 -41.59 -4.13 -9.63
CA GLY A 43 -42.57 -3.08 -9.41
C GLY A 43 -42.65 -2.02 -10.51
N THR A 44 -43.22 -0.86 -10.19
CA THR A 44 -43.45 0.23 -11.15
C THR A 44 -42.19 0.75 -11.84
N PRO A 45 -40.99 0.76 -11.22
CA PRO A 45 -39.76 1.13 -11.91
C PRO A 45 -39.39 0.13 -13.01
N TRP A 46 -39.57 -1.16 -12.76
CA TRP A 46 -39.37 -2.22 -13.75
C TRP A 46 -40.35 -2.08 -14.92
N ASP A 47 -41.64 -1.89 -14.63
CA ASP A 47 -42.65 -1.69 -15.68
C ASP A 47 -42.34 -0.46 -16.55
N SER A 48 -41.82 0.60 -15.93
CA SER A 48 -41.38 1.81 -16.61
C SER A 48 -40.16 1.60 -17.50
N TYR A 49 -39.21 0.76 -17.05
CA TYR A 49 -38.04 0.36 -17.83
C TYR A 49 -38.44 -0.45 -19.07
N VAL A 50 -39.33 -1.42 -18.88
CA VAL A 50 -39.81 -2.30 -19.95
C VAL A 50 -40.65 -1.52 -20.97
N THR A 51 -41.51 -0.62 -20.51
CA THR A 51 -42.46 0.10 -21.37
C THR A 51 -41.82 1.27 -22.12
N TRP A 52 -40.97 2.06 -21.46
CA TRP A 52 -40.56 3.37 -21.99
C TRP A 52 -39.08 3.40 -22.40
N PRO A 53 -38.76 3.68 -23.68
CA PRO A 53 -37.38 3.84 -24.14
C PRO A 53 -36.61 4.93 -23.39
N ASN A 54 -37.29 6.01 -22.96
CA ASN A 54 -36.68 7.09 -22.20
C ASN A 54 -36.13 6.63 -20.83
N THR A 55 -36.79 5.68 -20.18
CA THR A 55 -36.30 5.09 -18.92
C THR A 55 -35.01 4.32 -19.17
N ARG A 56 -34.97 3.52 -20.24
CA ARG A 56 -33.76 2.77 -20.65
C ARG A 56 -32.61 3.71 -20.99
N LYS A 57 -32.89 4.79 -21.71
CA LYS A 57 -31.92 5.85 -22.03
C LYS A 57 -31.37 6.51 -20.78
N THR A 58 -32.21 6.78 -19.78
CA THR A 58 -31.78 7.35 -18.48
C THR A 58 -30.84 6.39 -17.74
N ILE A 59 -31.15 5.09 -17.72
CA ILE A 59 -30.27 4.09 -17.12
C ILE A 59 -28.91 4.08 -17.83
N VAL A 60 -28.91 4.03 -19.16
CA VAL A 60 -27.69 4.03 -19.98
C VAL A 60 -26.83 5.27 -19.69
N LYS A 61 -27.43 6.47 -19.69
CA LYS A 61 -26.71 7.73 -19.38
C LYS A 61 -26.17 7.78 -17.96
N LYS A 62 -26.98 7.36 -16.97
CA LYS A 62 -26.53 7.30 -15.57
C LYS A 62 -25.36 6.32 -15.41
N SER A 63 -25.43 5.18 -16.09
CA SER A 63 -24.38 4.16 -16.10
C SER A 63 -23.06 4.71 -16.64
N ALA A 64 -23.10 5.39 -17.79
CA ALA A 64 -21.91 6.03 -18.35
C ALA A 64 -21.32 7.09 -17.39
N GLY A 65 -22.16 7.87 -16.72
CA GLY A 65 -21.72 8.82 -15.70
C GLY A 65 -21.04 8.14 -14.49
N LEU A 66 -21.59 7.03 -14.00
CA LEU A 66 -20.98 6.24 -12.92
C LEU A 66 -19.64 5.62 -13.34
N VAL A 67 -19.56 5.08 -14.56
CA VAL A 67 -18.31 4.56 -15.13
C VAL A 67 -17.24 5.64 -15.16
N ASN A 68 -17.60 6.85 -15.60
CA ASN A 68 -16.67 7.98 -15.63
C ASN A 68 -16.13 8.34 -14.24
N LEU A 69 -16.99 8.39 -13.23
CA LEU A 69 -16.58 8.65 -11.85
C LEU A 69 -15.63 7.56 -11.32
N ALA A 70 -15.94 6.30 -11.61
CA ALA A 70 -15.12 5.15 -11.19
C ALA A 70 -13.78 5.06 -11.92
N ALA A 71 -13.67 5.61 -13.13
CA ALA A 71 -12.43 5.65 -13.90
C ALA A 71 -11.42 6.63 -13.30
N VAL A 72 -11.88 7.84 -12.93
CA VAL A 72 -11.04 8.86 -12.27
C VAL A 72 -10.48 8.35 -10.93
N ALA A 73 -11.25 7.55 -10.21
CA ALA A 73 -10.84 6.93 -8.95
C ALA A 73 -9.70 5.90 -9.06
N TYR A 74 -9.44 5.38 -10.27
CA TYR A 74 -8.51 4.26 -10.49
C TYR A 74 -7.14 4.71 -11.05
N ASP A 75 -6.89 6.02 -11.13
CA ASP A 75 -5.59 6.58 -11.55
C ASP A 75 -4.52 6.36 -10.47
N ASN A 76 -3.95 5.16 -10.45
CA ASN A 76 -2.71 4.87 -9.74
C ASN A 76 -1.57 4.88 -10.76
N SER A 77 -0.68 5.86 -10.60
CA SER A 77 0.47 6.28 -11.41
C SER A 77 1.58 5.24 -11.67
N SER A 78 1.28 3.93 -11.66
CA SER A 78 2.23 2.89 -12.01
C SER A 78 2.07 2.46 -13.47
N ASN A 79 3.16 2.49 -14.24
CA ASN A 79 3.30 2.11 -15.66
C ASN A 79 2.90 0.66 -16.04
N ASN A 80 2.15 -0.05 -15.19
CA ASN A 80 1.71 -1.42 -15.44
C ASN A 80 0.32 -1.43 -16.09
N LEU A 81 0.09 -2.42 -16.95
CA LEU A 81 -1.21 -2.78 -17.53
C LEU A 81 -2.26 -2.98 -16.43
N LEU A 82 -2.92 -1.89 -16.02
CA LEU A 82 -3.82 -1.89 -14.88
C LEU A 82 -5.19 -2.42 -15.33
N LEU A 83 -5.44 -3.71 -15.09
CA LEU A 83 -6.76 -4.30 -15.26
C LEU A 83 -7.70 -3.82 -14.16
N VAL A 84 -8.92 -3.50 -14.54
CA VAL A 84 -9.99 -3.15 -13.61
C VAL A 84 -10.39 -4.40 -12.79
N PRO A 85 -10.54 -4.30 -11.45
CA PRO A 85 -11.02 -5.42 -10.63
C PRO A 85 -12.39 -5.90 -11.11
N SER A 86 -12.61 -7.23 -11.07
CA SER A 86 -13.82 -7.86 -11.61
C SER A 86 -15.09 -7.55 -10.82
N ALA A 87 -14.99 -7.26 -9.52
CA ALA A 87 -16.13 -7.04 -8.63
C ALA A 87 -16.14 -5.61 -8.02
N ARG A 88 -16.91 -4.70 -8.64
CA ARG A 88 -17.06 -3.32 -8.15
C ARG A 88 -18.48 -2.79 -8.33
N ARG A 89 -19.04 -2.17 -7.30
CA ARG A 89 -20.33 -1.47 -7.33
C ARG A 89 -20.10 0.03 -7.28
N MET A 90 -20.64 0.75 -8.23
CA MET A 90 -20.52 2.21 -8.32
C MET A 90 -21.76 2.81 -7.66
N VAL A 91 -21.61 3.53 -6.54
CA VAL A 91 -22.77 4.10 -5.85
C VAL A 91 -22.55 5.59 -5.59
N SER A 92 -23.58 6.39 -5.82
CA SER A 92 -23.61 7.78 -5.40
C SER A 92 -24.19 7.83 -3.98
N LEU A 93 -23.40 7.48 -2.97
CA LEU A 93 -23.83 7.55 -1.56
C LEU A 93 -23.53 8.94 -0.98
N PRO A 94 -24.54 9.79 -0.75
CA PRO A 94 -24.35 10.99 0.05
C PRO A 94 -24.06 10.58 1.50
N GLY A 95 -22.83 10.79 1.98
CA GLY A 95 -22.43 10.54 3.37
C GLY A 95 -21.37 9.46 3.61
N ALA A 96 -20.98 8.70 2.58
CA ALA A 96 -19.78 7.85 2.61
C ALA A 96 -18.52 8.73 2.42
N SER A 97 -18.27 9.62 3.38
CA SER A 97 -17.36 10.76 3.25
C SER A 97 -15.89 10.47 3.56
N ALA A 98 -15.55 9.26 4.05
CA ALA A 98 -14.16 8.88 4.30
C ALA A 98 -13.71 7.82 3.29
N GLU A 99 -12.65 8.14 2.54
CA GLU A 99 -11.97 7.14 1.71
C GLU A 99 -11.51 5.97 2.57
N GLY A 100 -11.63 4.74 2.05
CA GLY A 100 -11.23 3.53 2.75
C GLY A 100 -12.23 3.04 3.79
N THR A 101 -13.51 3.44 3.71
CA THR A 101 -14.56 2.93 4.61
C THR A 101 -14.81 1.44 4.34
N ALA A 102 -14.80 0.62 5.39
CA ALA A 102 -15.19 -0.80 5.29
C ALA A 102 -16.70 -0.94 5.41
N ILE A 103 -17.31 -1.77 4.56
CA ILE A 103 -18.76 -2.01 4.55
C ILE A 103 -19.05 -3.41 5.09
N GLY A 104 -20.04 -3.52 5.99
CA GLY A 104 -20.45 -4.78 6.60
C GLY A 104 -20.94 -5.81 5.62
N THR A 105 -21.95 -5.50 4.84
CA THR A 105 -22.46 -6.43 3.82
C THR A 105 -23.06 -5.67 2.66
N ALA A 106 -22.71 -6.07 1.45
CA ALA A 106 -23.26 -5.47 0.24
C ALA A 106 -23.17 -6.44 -0.95
N VAL A 107 -24.16 -6.34 -1.83
CA VAL A 107 -24.17 -7.04 -3.11
C VAL A 107 -23.40 -6.20 -4.13
N VAL A 108 -22.45 -6.83 -4.82
CA VAL A 108 -21.54 -6.20 -5.76
C VAL A 108 -21.58 -6.97 -7.10
N PRO A 109 -21.70 -6.30 -8.26
CA PRO A 109 -21.69 -6.98 -9.54
C PRO A 109 -20.29 -7.52 -9.83
N ILE A 110 -20.21 -8.75 -10.33
CA ILE A 110 -18.95 -9.40 -10.71
C ILE A 110 -18.99 -9.76 -12.19
N PHE A 111 -17.93 -9.38 -12.91
CA PHE A 111 -17.72 -9.71 -14.31
C PHE A 111 -16.28 -10.17 -14.50
N ASN A 112 -16.10 -11.44 -14.84
CA ASN A 112 -14.80 -12.02 -15.09
C ASN A 112 -14.66 -12.43 -16.56
N ILE A 113 -13.49 -12.18 -17.13
CA ILE A 113 -13.11 -12.64 -18.48
C ILE A 113 -12.05 -13.72 -18.29
N ASP A 114 -12.50 -14.97 -18.23
CA ASP A 114 -11.66 -16.14 -17.96
C ASP A 114 -10.72 -16.46 -19.13
N GLN A 115 -11.20 -16.29 -20.37
CA GLN A 115 -10.41 -16.49 -21.59
C GLN A 115 -10.68 -15.36 -22.58
N PHE A 116 -9.63 -14.98 -23.30
CA PHE A 116 -9.67 -13.93 -24.31
C PHE A 116 -8.89 -14.40 -25.54
N GLU A 117 -9.50 -14.29 -26.71
CA GLU A 117 -8.87 -14.66 -27.98
C GLU A 117 -9.35 -13.70 -29.07
N TRP A 118 -8.42 -13.16 -29.87
CA TRP A 118 -8.79 -12.38 -31.04
C TRP A 118 -9.28 -13.29 -32.16
N VAL A 119 -10.31 -12.86 -32.87
CA VAL A 119 -10.83 -13.59 -34.03
C VAL A 119 -9.88 -13.36 -35.21
N ASN A 120 -9.38 -14.46 -35.77
CA ASN A 120 -8.40 -14.48 -36.87
C ASN A 120 -9.05 -14.56 -38.26
N ASP A 121 -10.34 -14.88 -38.34
CA ASP A 121 -11.13 -14.84 -39.56
C ASP A 121 -12.54 -14.34 -39.21
N THR A 122 -12.84 -13.10 -39.59
CA THR A 122 -14.14 -12.47 -39.36
C THR A 122 -15.30 -13.21 -40.04
N LYS A 123 -15.03 -14.05 -41.06
CA LYS A 123 -16.04 -14.88 -41.74
C LYS A 123 -16.43 -16.11 -40.93
N SER A 124 -15.62 -16.52 -39.96
CA SER A 124 -15.91 -17.62 -39.04
C SER A 124 -16.91 -17.25 -37.93
N LEU A 125 -17.28 -15.97 -37.83
CA LEU A 125 -18.23 -15.50 -36.84
C LEU A 125 -19.63 -16.09 -37.07
N PRO A 126 -20.37 -16.42 -35.99
CA PRO A 126 -21.78 -16.79 -36.11
C PRO A 126 -22.57 -15.70 -36.85
N GLU A 127 -23.53 -16.11 -37.69
CA GLU A 127 -24.25 -15.20 -38.60
C GLU A 127 -24.88 -14.00 -37.86
N ASN A 128 -25.47 -14.22 -36.69
CA ASN A 128 -26.08 -13.15 -35.90
C ASN A 128 -25.05 -12.18 -35.30
N ILE A 129 -23.89 -12.68 -34.88
CA ILE A 129 -22.78 -11.86 -34.40
C ILE A 129 -22.22 -11.02 -35.54
N PHE A 130 -22.03 -11.62 -36.71
CA PHE A 130 -21.61 -10.92 -37.92
C PHE A 130 -22.60 -9.82 -38.32
N LYS A 131 -23.91 -10.08 -38.25
CA LYS A 131 -24.96 -9.07 -38.47
C LYS A 131 -24.89 -7.92 -37.47
N ALA A 132 -24.61 -8.20 -36.19
CA ALA A 132 -24.49 -7.17 -35.16
C ALA A 132 -23.32 -6.21 -35.42
N VAL A 133 -22.21 -6.70 -36.00
CA VAL A 133 -21.07 -5.88 -36.41
C VAL A 133 -21.36 -5.12 -37.70
N LYS A 134 -21.95 -5.78 -38.69
CA LYS A 134 -22.16 -5.23 -40.04
C LYS A 134 -23.27 -4.20 -40.11
N SER A 135 -24.36 -4.38 -39.38
CA SER A 135 -25.56 -3.57 -39.58
C SER A 135 -25.73 -2.60 -38.43
N THR A 136 -25.58 -1.32 -38.75
CA THR A 136 -25.59 -0.26 -37.75
C THR A 136 -26.99 0.09 -37.26
N GLN A 137 -28.03 -0.21 -38.04
CA GLN A 137 -29.44 -0.05 -37.66
C GLN A 137 -30.08 -1.39 -37.24
N SER A 138 -29.25 -2.39 -36.96
CA SER A 138 -29.71 -3.76 -36.77
C SER A 138 -30.54 -3.94 -35.50
N GLY A 139 -30.40 -3.05 -34.51
CA GLY A 139 -31.07 -3.15 -33.22
C GLY A 139 -30.45 -4.17 -32.27
N PHE A 140 -29.30 -4.77 -32.61
CA PHE A 140 -28.67 -5.79 -31.78
C PHE A 140 -27.89 -5.17 -30.61
N LEU A 141 -27.26 -4.02 -30.85
CA LEU A 141 -26.39 -3.37 -29.87
C LEU A 141 -27.08 -2.22 -29.13
N ASN A 142 -28.35 -1.94 -29.43
CA ASN A 142 -29.10 -0.89 -28.75
C ASN A 142 -30.27 -1.48 -27.93
N ILE A 143 -30.72 -0.67 -26.99
CA ILE A 143 -31.85 -0.91 -26.10
C ILE A 143 -32.74 0.35 -26.00
N SER A 144 -32.17 1.53 -26.26
CA SER A 144 -32.85 2.82 -26.11
C SER A 144 -32.77 3.69 -27.37
N GLU A 145 -31.70 3.59 -28.17
CA GLU A 145 -31.51 4.39 -29.39
C GLU A 145 -31.57 3.53 -30.66
N VAL A 146 -31.58 4.17 -31.84
CA VAL A 146 -31.67 3.48 -33.14
C VAL A 146 -30.30 3.20 -33.75
N GLY A 147 -29.31 4.07 -33.48
CA GLY A 147 -27.94 3.93 -34.00
C GLY A 147 -27.17 2.82 -33.29
N SER A 148 -26.15 2.29 -33.97
CA SER A 148 -25.25 1.31 -33.36
C SER A 148 -24.18 2.05 -32.56
N PRO A 149 -23.89 1.62 -31.32
CA PRO A 149 -22.79 2.16 -30.55
C PRO A 149 -21.44 2.12 -31.28
N LEU A 150 -21.24 1.17 -32.20
CA LEU A 150 -20.01 1.02 -33.00
C LEU A 150 -19.88 2.03 -34.16
N GLU A 151 -20.91 2.83 -34.46
CA GLU A 151 -20.81 3.91 -35.46
C GLU A 151 -20.04 5.13 -34.94
N GLN A 152 -19.80 5.21 -33.62
CA GLN A 152 -19.07 6.32 -33.04
C GLN A 152 -17.60 6.25 -33.46
N GLN A 153 -17.13 7.30 -34.10
CA GLN A 153 -15.76 7.42 -34.63
C GLN A 153 -14.74 7.74 -33.53
N ILE A 154 -14.87 7.09 -32.38
CA ILE A 154 -14.02 7.32 -31.20
C ILE A 154 -13.23 6.03 -30.99
N PRO A 155 -11.90 6.05 -31.23
CA PRO A 155 -11.02 4.91 -30.98
C PRO A 155 -11.23 4.32 -29.59
N GLY A 156 -11.35 3.00 -29.50
CA GLY A 156 -11.60 2.31 -28.24
C GLY A 156 -13.07 2.17 -27.85
N THR A 157 -13.99 2.76 -28.62
CA THR A 157 -15.41 2.41 -28.54
C THR A 157 -15.56 0.92 -28.74
N SER A 158 -16.17 0.24 -27.78
CA SER A 158 -16.36 -1.20 -27.84
C SER A 158 -17.78 -1.59 -27.50
N ALA A 159 -18.16 -2.80 -27.84
CA ALA A 159 -19.49 -3.33 -27.61
C ALA A 159 -19.43 -4.83 -27.35
N LEU A 160 -20.11 -5.29 -26.31
CA LEU A 160 -20.46 -6.70 -26.19
C LEU A 160 -21.47 -7.06 -27.30
N LEU A 161 -21.08 -7.97 -28.19
CA LEU A 161 -21.92 -8.39 -29.32
C LEU A 161 -23.00 -9.35 -28.84
N LYS A 162 -24.21 -9.15 -29.36
CA LYS A 162 -25.40 -9.92 -29.02
C LYS A 162 -25.87 -10.74 -30.21
N GLU A 163 -26.35 -11.94 -29.93
CA GLU A 163 -26.93 -12.84 -30.93
C GLU A 163 -28.39 -12.50 -31.25
N TYR A 164 -29.07 -11.79 -30.34
CA TYR A 164 -30.48 -11.45 -30.46
C TYR A 164 -30.67 -9.97 -30.13
N LYS A 165 -31.67 -9.37 -30.78
CA LYS A 165 -32.11 -8.01 -30.44
C LYS A 165 -32.72 -8.00 -29.05
N TRP A 166 -32.72 -6.84 -28.40
CA TRP A 166 -33.49 -6.70 -27.16
C TRP A 166 -34.98 -6.86 -27.47
N SER A 167 -35.65 -7.70 -26.71
CA SER A 167 -37.08 -7.88 -26.74
C SER A 167 -37.66 -7.52 -25.38
N ARG A 168 -38.84 -6.89 -25.39
CA ARG A 168 -39.57 -6.53 -24.17
C ARG A 168 -39.79 -7.81 -23.32
N PRO A 169 -39.25 -7.89 -22.09
CA PRO A 169 -39.54 -9.02 -21.21
C PRO A 169 -40.99 -8.96 -20.73
N GLU A 170 -41.66 -10.12 -20.71
CA GLU A 170 -43.06 -10.24 -20.27
C GLU A 170 -43.21 -10.22 -18.75
N ARG A 171 -42.20 -10.75 -18.04
CA ARG A 171 -42.16 -10.81 -16.59
C ARG A 171 -40.79 -10.36 -16.08
N PHE A 172 -40.73 -10.09 -14.79
CA PHE A 172 -39.44 -9.87 -14.13
C PHE A 172 -38.55 -11.11 -14.30
N PRO A 173 -37.26 -10.97 -14.68
CA PRO A 173 -36.43 -12.12 -15.01
C PRO A 173 -36.12 -12.98 -13.79
N ASP A 174 -35.91 -14.28 -14.01
CA ASP A 174 -35.43 -15.18 -12.96
C ASP A 174 -33.92 -14.97 -12.73
N PRO A 175 -33.42 -15.04 -11.47
CA PRO A 175 -32.00 -14.88 -11.18
C PRO A 175 -31.13 -15.92 -11.88
N MET A 176 -30.04 -15.49 -12.53
CA MET A 176 -29.12 -16.40 -13.20
C MET A 176 -27.65 -15.99 -13.06
N VAL A 177 -26.76 -16.98 -13.19
CA VAL A 177 -25.34 -16.76 -13.43
C VAL A 177 -25.07 -17.05 -14.89
N VAL A 178 -24.45 -16.11 -15.60
CA VAL A 178 -24.02 -16.35 -16.98
C VAL A 178 -22.59 -16.84 -16.98
N LYS A 179 -22.37 -18.03 -17.54
CA LYS A 179 -21.05 -18.61 -17.79
C LYS A 179 -21.00 -19.18 -19.19
N ASP A 180 -20.66 -18.34 -20.15
CA ASP A 180 -20.73 -18.68 -21.57
C ASP A 180 -19.63 -18.03 -22.39
N VAL A 181 -19.68 -18.29 -23.70
CA VAL A 181 -18.80 -17.67 -24.69
C VAL A 181 -19.56 -16.53 -25.35
N ARG A 182 -18.97 -15.34 -25.32
CA ARG A 182 -19.49 -14.14 -25.98
C ARG A 182 -18.46 -13.55 -26.91
N TYR A 183 -18.92 -12.66 -27.78
CA TYR A 183 -18.06 -11.89 -28.66
C TYR A 183 -18.12 -10.43 -28.28
N ALA A 184 -17.02 -9.72 -28.45
CA ALA A 184 -16.97 -8.28 -28.28
C ALA A 184 -16.24 -7.64 -29.45
N ALA A 185 -16.71 -6.47 -29.87
CA ALA A 185 -16.08 -5.68 -30.92
C ALA A 185 -15.45 -4.43 -30.33
N ILE A 186 -14.37 -3.95 -30.95
CA ILE A 186 -13.74 -2.68 -30.64
C ILE A 186 -13.44 -1.93 -31.94
N TYR A 187 -13.87 -0.68 -31.99
CA TYR A 187 -13.58 0.25 -33.06
C TYR A 187 -12.13 0.70 -32.98
N ILE A 188 -11.39 0.48 -34.07
CA ILE A 188 -9.96 0.77 -34.16
C ILE A 188 -9.73 2.15 -34.76
N SER A 189 -10.21 2.36 -35.99
CA SER A 189 -10.00 3.60 -36.74
C SER A 189 -10.91 3.68 -37.96
N ARG A 190 -11.10 4.91 -38.46
CA ARG A 190 -11.69 5.18 -39.76
C ARG A 190 -10.60 5.58 -40.74
N GLN A 191 -10.60 4.97 -41.93
CA GLN A 191 -9.60 5.20 -42.94
C GLN A 191 -10.22 5.56 -44.29
N ASN A 192 -9.50 6.33 -45.10
CA ASN A 192 -9.86 6.53 -46.50
C ASN A 192 -9.58 5.23 -47.29
N ASN A 193 -10.62 4.68 -47.89
CA ASN A 193 -10.54 3.45 -48.66
C ASN A 193 -10.26 3.67 -50.16
N ASN A 194 -10.13 4.93 -50.60
CA ASN A 194 -9.87 5.32 -51.99
C ASN A 194 -10.85 4.70 -53.01
N GLY A 195 -12.10 4.44 -52.59
CA GLY A 195 -13.13 3.84 -53.43
C GLY A 195 -13.06 2.31 -53.55
N LEU A 196 -12.17 1.63 -52.80
CA LEU A 196 -12.05 0.17 -52.81
C LEU A 196 -13.21 -0.54 -52.09
N ALA A 197 -14.06 0.20 -51.36
CA ALA A 197 -15.22 -0.31 -50.63
C ALA A 197 -14.90 -1.58 -49.82
N TYR A 198 -15.47 -2.73 -50.18
CA TYR A 198 -15.30 -4.01 -49.48
C TYR A 198 -13.92 -4.66 -49.69
N ASP A 199 -13.20 -4.32 -50.75
CA ASP A 199 -11.86 -4.87 -51.05
C ASP A 199 -10.74 -4.15 -50.26
N TYR A 200 -11.08 -3.10 -49.52
CA TYR A 200 -10.14 -2.38 -48.67
C TYR A 200 -9.67 -3.25 -47.51
N LYS A 201 -8.35 -3.33 -47.34
CA LYS A 201 -7.71 -3.98 -46.19
C LYS A 201 -7.35 -2.95 -45.15
N CYS A 202 -7.92 -3.12 -43.96
CA CYS A 202 -7.64 -2.26 -42.82
C CYS A 202 -6.14 -2.30 -42.44
N PRO A 203 -5.53 -1.14 -42.15
CA PRO A 203 -4.14 -1.08 -41.74
C PRO A 203 -3.98 -1.69 -40.35
N ARG A 204 -2.85 -2.37 -40.15
CA ARG A 204 -2.50 -3.00 -38.87
C ARG A 204 -1.74 -2.09 -37.91
N THR A 205 -1.33 -0.92 -38.38
CA THR A 205 -0.68 0.10 -37.56
C THR A 205 -1.59 1.31 -37.49
N THR A 206 -1.95 1.72 -36.28
CA THR A 206 -2.84 2.87 -36.05
C THR A 206 -2.23 3.86 -35.08
N THR A 207 -2.72 5.10 -35.12
CA THR A 207 -2.28 6.19 -34.23
C THR A 207 -2.64 5.91 -32.78
N ASP A 208 -3.83 5.34 -32.53
CA ASP A 208 -4.37 5.17 -31.20
C ASP A 208 -3.84 3.91 -30.51
N PHE A 209 -3.70 2.80 -31.24
CA PHE A 209 -3.32 1.50 -30.69
C PHE A 209 -1.91 1.03 -31.07
N GLY A 210 -1.21 1.74 -31.97
CA GLY A 210 0.10 1.32 -32.45
C GLY A 210 0.01 0.10 -33.38
N GLU A 211 0.97 -0.82 -33.27
CA GLU A 211 1.01 -2.04 -34.08
C GLU A 211 0.10 -3.12 -33.48
N LEU A 212 -0.87 -3.59 -34.27
CA LEU A 212 -1.82 -4.61 -33.88
C LEU A 212 -1.23 -6.03 -34.04
N PRO A 213 -1.54 -6.96 -33.11
CA PRO A 213 -1.10 -8.36 -33.18
C PRO A 213 -1.42 -9.02 -34.52
N SER A 214 -0.55 -9.95 -34.96
CA SER A 214 -0.68 -10.66 -36.24
C SER A 214 -1.79 -11.67 -36.34
N SER A 215 -2.36 -12.05 -35.20
CA SER A 215 -3.49 -12.95 -35.11
C SER A 215 -4.85 -12.27 -35.31
N ILE A 216 -4.92 -10.93 -35.40
CA ILE A 216 -6.20 -10.21 -35.51
C ILE A 216 -6.59 -10.02 -36.98
N ASP A 217 -7.80 -10.44 -37.33
CA ASP A 217 -8.46 -10.01 -38.56
C ASP A 217 -9.35 -8.79 -38.29
N LEU A 218 -9.26 -7.79 -39.18
CA LEU A 218 -9.99 -6.54 -39.04
C LEU A 218 -11.16 -6.52 -40.01
N TYR A 219 -12.36 -6.38 -39.46
CA TYR A 219 -13.56 -6.20 -40.26
C TYR A 219 -13.57 -4.79 -40.88
N ASN A 220 -13.69 -4.74 -42.20
CA ASN A 220 -13.87 -3.52 -42.97
C ASN A 220 -15.37 -3.24 -43.16
N TYR A 221 -15.84 -2.12 -42.62
CA TYR A 221 -17.17 -1.59 -42.87
C TYR A 221 -17.10 -0.35 -43.77
N PRO A 222 -17.39 -0.47 -45.08
CA PRO A 222 -17.31 0.67 -45.99
C PRO A 222 -18.52 1.60 -45.88
N TRP A 223 -18.24 2.89 -46.03
CA TRP A 223 -19.20 3.98 -46.09
C TRP A 223 -19.29 4.55 -47.51
N ASN A 224 -20.39 5.23 -47.81
CA ASN A 224 -20.67 5.82 -49.12
C ASN A 224 -19.79 7.05 -49.47
N ASN A 225 -18.79 7.37 -48.66
CA ASN A 225 -17.94 8.56 -48.78
C ASN A 225 -16.45 8.20 -48.91
N ASN A 226 -16.13 7.04 -49.50
CA ASN A 226 -14.77 6.49 -49.61
C ASN A 226 -14.07 6.32 -48.26
N GLN A 227 -14.82 6.12 -47.17
CA GLN A 227 -14.26 5.80 -45.87
C GLN A 227 -14.63 4.37 -45.48
N SER A 228 -13.80 3.76 -44.65
CA SER A 228 -14.03 2.44 -44.09
C SER A 228 -13.70 2.45 -42.60
N ASP A 229 -14.61 1.90 -41.79
CA ASP A 229 -14.35 1.65 -40.38
C ASP A 229 -13.68 0.29 -40.22
N CYS A 230 -12.64 0.27 -39.39
CA CYS A 230 -11.89 -0.93 -39.06
C CYS A 230 -12.25 -1.37 -37.65
N ILE A 231 -12.80 -2.58 -37.53
CA ILE A 231 -13.31 -3.13 -36.27
C ILE A 231 -12.61 -4.45 -35.99
N ALA A 232 -12.07 -4.62 -34.79
CA ALA A 232 -11.56 -5.90 -34.31
C ALA A 232 -12.61 -6.63 -33.48
N VAL A 233 -12.65 -7.95 -33.58
CA VAL A 233 -13.58 -8.79 -32.80
C VAL A 233 -12.79 -9.78 -31.95
N ALA A 234 -13.17 -9.90 -30.69
CA ALA A 234 -12.63 -10.87 -29.74
C ALA A 234 -13.70 -11.87 -29.32
N LYS A 235 -13.28 -13.12 -29.09
CA LYS A 235 -14.04 -14.19 -28.46
C LYS A 235 -13.63 -14.25 -26.99
N LEU A 236 -14.63 -14.26 -26.11
CA LEU A 236 -14.47 -14.15 -24.67
C LEU A 236 -15.18 -15.32 -23.99
N ARG A 237 -14.53 -15.98 -23.03
CA ARG A 237 -15.23 -16.82 -22.05
C ARG A 237 -15.46 -15.97 -20.82
N ILE A 238 -16.72 -15.69 -20.51
CA ILE A 238 -17.09 -14.79 -19.42
C ILE A 238 -17.83 -15.53 -18.32
N THR A 239 -17.69 -15.02 -17.10
CA THR A 239 -18.53 -15.37 -15.96
C THR A 239 -19.09 -14.08 -15.36
N ALA A 240 -20.41 -13.95 -15.29
CA ALA A 240 -21.09 -12.75 -14.81
C ALA A 240 -22.23 -13.07 -13.85
N GLY A 241 -22.37 -12.22 -12.84
CA GLY A 241 -23.43 -12.30 -11.83
C GLY A 241 -23.21 -11.23 -10.77
N VAL A 242 -23.47 -11.59 -9.52
CA VAL A 242 -23.16 -10.76 -8.35
C VAL A 242 -22.36 -11.56 -7.34
N THR A 243 -21.67 -10.88 -6.44
CA THR A 243 -21.08 -11.48 -5.25
C THR A 243 -21.61 -10.76 -4.02
N LEU A 244 -21.77 -11.51 -2.93
CA LEU A 244 -21.95 -10.89 -1.62
C LEU A 244 -20.57 -10.61 -1.06
N CYS A 245 -20.30 -9.35 -0.76
CA CYS A 245 -19.17 -8.99 0.07
C CYS A 245 -19.70 -8.92 1.52
N SER A 246 -18.99 -9.55 2.45
CA SER A 246 -19.34 -9.53 3.87
C SER A 246 -18.07 -9.36 4.72
N GLN A 247 -18.16 -8.49 5.70
CA GLN A 247 -17.11 -8.09 6.62
C GLN A 247 -17.70 -8.04 8.02
N SER A 248 -17.14 -8.82 8.95
CA SER A 248 -17.50 -8.74 10.36
C SER A 248 -16.62 -7.72 11.09
N GLU A 249 -17.15 -7.15 12.18
CA GLU A 249 -16.39 -6.26 13.06
C GLU A 249 -15.17 -6.98 13.68
N SER A 250 -15.33 -8.26 14.05
CA SER A 250 -14.24 -9.08 14.59
C SER A 250 -13.08 -9.27 13.62
N ASP A 251 -13.35 -9.30 12.32
CA ASP A 251 -12.33 -9.47 11.28
C ASP A 251 -11.52 -8.18 11.09
N LEU A 252 -12.16 -7.00 11.17
CA LEU A 252 -11.48 -5.70 11.10
C LEU A 252 -10.58 -5.43 12.31
N GLY A 253 -10.90 -6.03 13.46
CA GLY A 253 -10.04 -5.98 14.66
C GLY A 253 -8.77 -6.83 14.53
N ARG A 254 -8.77 -7.85 13.67
CA ARG A 254 -7.65 -8.80 13.46
C ARG A 254 -6.83 -8.53 12.21
N SER A 255 -7.44 -7.95 11.18
CA SER A 255 -6.83 -7.69 9.88
C SER A 255 -7.06 -6.25 9.45
N SER A 256 -6.03 -5.60 8.91
CA SER A 256 -6.14 -4.31 8.24
C SER A 256 -6.76 -4.41 6.84
N HIS A 257 -6.94 -5.63 6.31
CA HIS A 257 -7.52 -5.89 5.00
C HIS A 257 -9.03 -6.10 5.11
N SER A 258 -9.80 -5.28 4.41
CA SER A 258 -11.25 -5.42 4.28
C SER A 258 -11.65 -6.10 2.97
N THR A 259 -12.58 -7.03 3.01
CA THR A 259 -13.16 -7.68 1.82
C THR A 259 -14.16 -6.79 1.08
N CYS A 260 -14.70 -5.76 1.76
CA CYS A 260 -15.62 -4.76 1.23
C CYS A 260 -15.06 -3.36 1.45
N LEU A 261 -14.31 -2.83 0.50
CA LEU A 261 -13.68 -1.51 0.65
C LEU A 261 -14.38 -0.47 -0.22
N TRP A 262 -14.79 0.64 0.42
CA TRP A 262 -15.25 1.83 -0.26
C TRP A 262 -14.10 2.79 -0.54
N LYS A 263 -13.83 3.05 -1.81
CA LYS A 263 -12.83 4.03 -2.26
C LYS A 263 -13.36 4.86 -3.41
N SER A 264 -13.34 6.18 -3.23
CA SER A 264 -13.62 7.17 -4.28
C SER A 264 -14.93 6.90 -5.06
N GLY A 265 -16.02 6.60 -4.35
CA GLY A 265 -17.34 6.35 -4.95
C GLY A 265 -17.57 4.91 -5.45
N VAL A 266 -16.61 4.02 -5.22
CA VAL A 266 -16.66 2.64 -5.68
C VAL A 266 -16.48 1.69 -4.51
N LEU A 267 -17.43 0.76 -4.35
CA LEU A 267 -17.30 -0.37 -3.46
C LEU A 267 -16.64 -1.53 -4.20
N THR A 268 -15.49 -1.99 -3.73
CA THR A 268 -14.78 -3.14 -4.30
C THR A 268 -14.95 -4.34 -3.39
N ALA A 269 -15.23 -5.50 -3.98
CA ALA A 269 -15.32 -6.77 -3.27
C ALA A 269 -14.11 -7.65 -3.59
N ASP A 270 -13.47 -8.20 -2.56
CA ASP A 270 -12.44 -9.24 -2.69
C ASP A 270 -13.08 -10.63 -2.54
N SER A 271 -13.91 -10.99 -3.52
CA SER A 271 -14.54 -12.31 -3.59
C SER A 271 -14.65 -12.76 -5.04
N HIS A 272 -14.42 -14.07 -5.24
CA HIS A 272 -14.53 -14.73 -6.54
C HIS A 272 -15.80 -15.60 -6.66
N SER A 273 -16.60 -15.69 -5.60
CA SER A 273 -17.85 -16.45 -5.65
C SER A 273 -18.89 -15.70 -6.48
N VAL A 274 -19.46 -16.36 -7.48
CA VAL A 274 -20.51 -15.77 -8.33
C VAL A 274 -21.86 -16.36 -7.95
N SER A 275 -22.78 -15.48 -7.60
CA SER A 275 -24.17 -15.75 -7.26
C SER A 275 -25.10 -15.24 -8.37
N PRO A 276 -26.28 -15.86 -8.54
CA PRO A 276 -27.24 -15.49 -9.57
C PRO A 276 -27.89 -14.13 -9.29
N ASP A 277 -28.19 -13.39 -10.36
CA ASP A 277 -28.89 -12.10 -10.30
C ASP A 277 -29.87 -11.99 -11.49
N PRO A 278 -31.05 -11.38 -11.31
CA PRO A 278 -32.06 -11.31 -12.37
C PRO A 278 -31.72 -10.28 -13.47
N LEU A 279 -30.81 -9.33 -13.23
CA LEU A 279 -30.52 -8.27 -14.20
C LEU A 279 -29.39 -8.58 -15.17
N VAL A 280 -28.69 -9.71 -15.03
CA VAL A 280 -27.48 -10.01 -15.81
C VAL A 280 -27.72 -9.87 -17.32
N ASN A 281 -28.83 -10.40 -17.83
CA ASN A 281 -29.17 -10.28 -19.24
C ASN A 281 -29.50 -8.84 -19.66
N GLU A 282 -30.32 -8.13 -18.88
CA GLU A 282 -30.67 -6.74 -19.18
C GLU A 282 -29.46 -5.81 -19.16
N VAL A 283 -28.52 -6.08 -18.25
CA VAL A 283 -27.22 -5.40 -18.19
C VAL A 283 -26.46 -5.64 -19.49
N PHE A 284 -26.36 -6.87 -19.99
CA PHE A 284 -25.73 -7.16 -21.28
C PHE A 284 -26.41 -6.45 -22.45
N TYR A 285 -27.74 -6.26 -22.40
CA TYR A 285 -28.44 -5.51 -23.44
C TYR A 285 -28.11 -4.02 -23.43
N ALA A 286 -27.90 -3.42 -22.25
CA ALA A 286 -27.57 -2.01 -22.11
C ALA A 286 -26.05 -1.70 -22.25
N MET A 287 -25.18 -2.68 -21.97
CA MET A 287 -23.73 -2.51 -21.96
C MET A 287 -23.18 -1.83 -23.22
N PRO A 288 -23.53 -2.21 -24.47
CA PRO A 288 -22.93 -1.60 -25.65
C PRO A 288 -23.18 -0.08 -25.76
N GLU A 289 -24.39 0.39 -25.42
CA GLU A 289 -24.67 1.84 -25.41
C GLU A 289 -23.88 2.55 -24.30
N VAL A 290 -23.75 1.91 -23.13
CA VAL A 290 -22.95 2.43 -22.02
C VAL A 290 -21.47 2.50 -22.40
N GLN A 291 -20.94 1.50 -23.10
CA GLN A 291 -19.56 1.48 -23.56
C GLN A 291 -19.26 2.61 -24.53
N ALA A 292 -20.13 2.85 -25.51
CA ALA A 292 -19.91 3.95 -26.45
C ALA A 292 -20.01 5.32 -25.77
N LEU A 293 -20.98 5.53 -24.87
CA LEU A 293 -21.06 6.78 -24.12
C LEU A 293 -19.87 6.97 -23.16
N ALA A 294 -19.41 5.92 -22.51
CA ALA A 294 -18.22 5.97 -21.65
C ALA A 294 -16.94 6.25 -22.47
N ALA A 295 -16.83 5.70 -23.68
CA ALA A 295 -15.74 6.05 -24.60
C ALA A 295 -15.81 7.53 -25.01
N ALA A 296 -17.00 8.05 -25.32
CA ALA A 296 -17.20 9.46 -25.63
C ALA A 296 -16.88 10.41 -24.46
N LEU A 297 -17.05 9.95 -23.23
CA LEU A 297 -16.65 10.69 -22.02
C LEU A 297 -15.16 10.50 -21.66
N ALA A 298 -14.38 9.81 -22.49
CA ALA A 298 -13.00 9.42 -22.19
C ALA A 298 -12.86 8.64 -20.86
N SER A 299 -13.91 7.98 -20.40
CA SER A 299 -13.93 7.22 -19.15
C SER A 299 -13.05 5.98 -19.18
N TYR A 300 -12.52 5.61 -20.34
CA TYR A 300 -11.54 4.53 -20.46
C TYR A 300 -10.09 5.05 -20.47
N GLY A 301 -9.86 6.35 -20.19
CA GLY A 301 -8.52 6.89 -19.99
C GLY A 301 -8.44 8.27 -19.33
N PRO A 302 -7.78 8.32 -18.16
CA PRO A 302 -6.66 9.24 -18.01
C PRO A 302 -5.39 8.43 -17.65
N GLY A 303 -4.30 8.60 -18.42
CA GLY A 303 -2.95 8.25 -17.96
C GLY A 303 -2.25 6.99 -18.49
N THR A 304 -2.86 6.14 -19.33
CA THR A 304 -2.12 5.03 -19.99
C THR A 304 -1.97 5.25 -21.49
N PRO A 305 -0.80 4.97 -22.09
CA PRO A 305 -0.66 4.96 -23.53
C PRO A 305 -1.56 3.84 -24.05
N THR A 306 -2.52 4.23 -24.88
CA THR A 306 -3.60 3.45 -25.53
C THR A 306 -3.11 2.28 -26.42
N ARG A 307 -1.88 1.79 -26.23
CA ARG A 307 -1.23 0.79 -27.09
C ARG A 307 -1.68 -0.65 -26.88
N HIS A 308 -2.39 -0.96 -25.80
CA HIS A 308 -2.77 -2.34 -25.49
C HIS A 308 -4.28 -2.59 -25.67
N LEU A 309 -4.63 -2.91 -26.93
CA LEU A 309 -6.01 -3.13 -27.38
C LEU A 309 -6.82 -4.08 -26.49
N GLU A 310 -6.23 -5.19 -26.05
CA GLU A 310 -6.90 -6.18 -25.19
C GLU A 310 -7.26 -5.58 -23.83
N THR A 311 -6.35 -4.81 -23.21
CA THR A 311 -6.59 -4.20 -21.90
C THR A 311 -7.70 -3.17 -21.98
N THR A 312 -7.72 -2.36 -23.04
CA THR A 312 -8.80 -1.41 -23.30
C THR A 312 -10.16 -2.11 -23.41
N LEU A 313 -10.23 -3.20 -24.17
CA LEU A 313 -11.47 -3.96 -24.34
C LEU A 313 -11.93 -4.61 -23.03
N ARG A 314 -11.02 -5.28 -22.30
CA ARG A 314 -11.34 -5.91 -21.00
C ARG A 314 -11.82 -4.89 -19.97
N ASN A 315 -11.14 -3.76 -19.87
CA ASN A 315 -11.52 -2.68 -18.95
C ASN A 315 -12.85 -2.06 -19.34
N SER A 316 -13.09 -1.84 -20.64
CA SER A 316 -14.36 -1.29 -21.11
C SER A 316 -15.55 -2.19 -20.77
N LEU A 317 -15.45 -3.49 -21.06
CA LEU A 317 -16.49 -4.47 -20.77
C LEU A 317 -16.76 -4.59 -19.26
N THR A 318 -15.69 -4.74 -18.47
CA THR A 318 -15.81 -4.91 -17.01
C THR A 318 -16.46 -3.68 -16.37
N GLN A 319 -16.03 -2.47 -16.75
CA GLN A 319 -16.60 -1.23 -16.25
C GLN A 319 -18.04 -1.03 -16.70
N ALA A 320 -18.34 -1.33 -17.96
CA ALA A 320 -19.70 -1.20 -18.48
C ALA A 320 -20.66 -2.13 -17.75
N TYR A 321 -20.29 -3.39 -17.48
CA TYR A 321 -21.12 -4.30 -16.69
C TYR A 321 -21.37 -3.74 -15.28
N GLN A 322 -20.30 -3.34 -14.59
CA GLN A 322 -20.35 -2.83 -13.22
C GLN A 322 -21.21 -1.56 -13.10
N GLY A 323 -20.99 -0.57 -13.98
CA GLY A 323 -21.73 0.69 -13.96
C GLY A 323 -23.17 0.56 -14.40
N THR A 324 -23.43 -0.33 -15.37
CA THR A 324 -24.78 -0.65 -15.83
C THR A 324 -25.57 -1.32 -14.70
N TRP A 325 -25.07 -2.43 -14.15
CA TRP A 325 -25.76 -3.13 -13.05
C TRP A 325 -26.02 -2.19 -11.86
N SER A 326 -25.02 -1.38 -11.49
CA SER A 326 -25.18 -0.42 -10.39
C SER A 326 -26.28 0.60 -10.67
N SER A 327 -26.39 1.11 -11.90
CA SER A 327 -27.47 2.04 -12.27
C SER A 327 -28.84 1.39 -12.30
N PHE A 328 -28.92 0.14 -12.76
CA PHE A 328 -30.17 -0.63 -12.74
C PHE A 328 -30.66 -0.77 -11.30
N VAL A 329 -29.82 -1.25 -10.37
CA VAL A 329 -30.23 -1.39 -8.96
C VAL A 329 -30.67 -0.06 -8.35
N GLU A 330 -29.96 1.04 -8.65
CA GLU A 330 -30.28 2.36 -8.10
C GLU A 330 -31.57 2.97 -8.65
N LEU A 331 -31.93 2.69 -9.91
CA LEU A 331 -33.10 3.27 -10.58
C LEU A 331 -34.33 2.35 -10.53
N LEU A 332 -34.13 1.04 -10.39
CA LEU A 332 -35.22 0.07 -10.35
C LEU A 332 -35.64 -0.33 -8.94
N SER A 333 -34.89 0.06 -7.91
CA SER A 333 -35.32 -0.10 -6.52
C SER A 333 -36.55 0.76 -6.24
N GLN A 334 -37.64 0.15 -5.76
CA GLN A 334 -38.90 0.87 -5.57
C GLN A 334 -39.04 1.54 -4.19
N ASP A 335 -38.33 1.06 -3.16
CA ASP A 335 -38.11 1.71 -1.84
C ASP A 335 -37.35 0.76 -0.88
N GLU A 336 -37.17 -0.51 -1.27
CA GLU A 336 -36.40 -1.49 -0.50
C GLU A 336 -34.93 -1.08 -0.36
N GLN A 337 -34.52 -0.91 0.89
CA GLN A 337 -33.15 -0.60 1.27
C GLN A 337 -32.69 -1.59 2.33
N VAL A 338 -31.48 -2.09 2.17
CA VAL A 338 -30.79 -2.89 3.18
C VAL A 338 -29.86 -1.98 3.95
N SER A 339 -30.04 -1.95 5.27
CA SER A 339 -29.13 -1.30 6.19
C SER A 339 -27.90 -2.17 6.41
N THR A 340 -26.72 -1.56 6.32
CA THR A 340 -25.45 -2.23 6.64
C THR A 340 -24.61 -1.33 7.53
N PRO A 341 -23.91 -1.91 8.52
CA PRO A 341 -22.89 -1.15 9.23
C PRO A 341 -21.76 -0.77 8.26
N ALA A 342 -21.16 0.39 8.51
CA ALA A 342 -19.97 0.87 7.85
C ALA A 342 -19.00 1.41 8.90
N TRP A 343 -17.73 1.09 8.74
CA TRP A 343 -16.67 1.50 9.65
C TRP A 343 -15.68 2.39 8.93
N LYS A 344 -15.51 3.61 9.43
CA LYS A 344 -14.59 4.59 8.86
C LYS A 344 -13.16 4.29 9.33
N PRO A 345 -12.16 4.42 8.44
CA PRO A 345 -10.78 4.31 8.86
C PRO A 345 -10.42 5.53 9.71
N VAL A 346 -9.66 5.28 10.77
CA VAL A 346 -9.05 6.28 11.63
C VAL A 346 -7.55 6.08 11.50
N THR A 347 -6.86 7.16 11.17
CA THR A 347 -5.41 7.18 11.15
C THR A 347 -4.92 7.20 12.60
N LEU A 348 -4.23 6.13 13.00
CA LEU A 348 -3.59 6.01 14.29
C LEU A 348 -2.09 5.86 14.09
N LEU A 349 -1.30 6.42 15.00
CA LEU A 349 0.14 6.18 15.02
C LEU A 349 0.40 4.89 15.79
N ASP A 350 0.91 3.87 15.10
CA ASP A 350 1.35 2.64 15.75
C ASP A 350 2.81 2.79 16.19
N ALA A 351 3.07 2.40 17.43
CA ALA A 351 4.41 2.46 18.01
C ALA A 351 5.14 1.17 17.62
N GLN A 352 5.87 1.20 16.50
CA GLN A 352 6.72 0.07 16.14
C GLN A 352 8.01 0.11 16.95
N VAL A 353 8.17 -0.85 17.86
CA VAL A 353 9.38 -0.97 18.68
C VAL A 353 10.39 -1.88 17.99
N SER A 354 11.56 -1.33 17.65
CA SER A 354 12.67 -2.10 17.12
C SER A 354 13.30 -2.93 18.24
N SER A 355 12.95 -4.22 18.26
CA SER A 355 13.50 -5.18 19.22
C SER A 355 15.03 -5.12 19.28
N ARG A 356 15.71 -5.03 18.13
CA ARG A 356 17.18 -4.93 18.06
C ARG A 356 17.72 -3.71 18.81
N ARG A 357 17.11 -2.53 18.61
CA ARG A 357 17.54 -1.29 19.30
C ARG A 357 17.25 -1.34 20.79
N MET A 358 16.12 -1.95 21.19
CA MET A 358 15.76 -2.16 22.59
C MET A 358 16.77 -3.07 23.32
N HIS A 359 17.19 -4.17 22.69
CA HIS A 359 18.22 -5.06 23.25
C HIS A 359 19.58 -4.36 23.37
N THR A 360 19.97 -3.55 22.37
CA THR A 360 21.20 -2.75 22.43
C THR A 360 21.17 -1.76 23.58
N TRP A 361 20.05 -1.07 23.78
CA TRP A 361 19.85 -0.16 24.91
C TRP A 361 20.00 -0.90 26.24
N LEU A 362 19.31 -2.03 26.40
CA LEU A 362 19.33 -2.84 27.62
C LEU A 362 20.75 -3.36 27.93
N GLY A 363 21.50 -3.77 26.89
CA GLY A 363 22.90 -4.14 27.00
C GLY A 363 23.80 -2.99 27.45
N MET A 364 23.63 -1.79 26.88
CA MET A 364 24.39 -0.59 27.28
C MET A 364 24.12 -0.19 28.74
N SER A 365 22.86 -0.25 29.18
CA SER A 365 22.50 0.01 30.57
C SER A 365 23.03 -1.06 31.54
N SER A 366 23.09 -2.33 31.11
CA SER A 366 23.67 -3.41 31.91
C SER A 366 25.17 -3.23 32.14
N LEU A 367 25.92 -2.71 31.17
CA LEU A 367 27.35 -2.39 31.32
C LEU A 367 27.61 -1.35 32.43
N LEU A 368 26.71 -0.39 32.62
CA LEU A 368 26.78 0.57 33.73
C LEU A 368 26.65 -0.14 35.09
N VAL A 369 25.68 -1.05 35.21
CA VAL A 369 25.45 -1.83 36.44
C VAL A 369 26.66 -2.71 36.73
N LEU A 370 27.21 -3.38 35.72
CA LEU A 370 28.44 -4.17 35.84
C LEU A 370 29.64 -3.33 36.28
N SER A 371 29.77 -2.10 35.75
CA SER A 371 30.81 -1.15 36.16
C SER A 371 30.69 -0.77 37.64
N GLY A 372 29.47 -0.50 38.12
CA GLY A 372 29.20 -0.21 39.53
C GLY A 372 29.51 -1.39 40.46
N VAL A 373 29.16 -2.61 40.06
CA VAL A 373 29.48 -3.84 40.82
C VAL A 373 31.00 -4.05 40.88
N LEU A 374 31.71 -3.88 39.75
CA LEU A 374 33.18 -3.98 39.73
C LEU A 374 33.83 -2.93 40.64
N LEU A 375 33.33 -1.70 40.67
CA LEU A 375 33.80 -0.68 41.62
C LEU A 375 33.59 -1.09 43.07
N MET A 376 32.41 -1.63 43.42
CA MET A 376 32.15 -2.13 44.77
C MET A 376 33.08 -3.29 45.16
N ILE A 377 33.38 -4.19 44.23
CA ILE A 377 34.33 -5.29 44.47
C ILE A 377 35.74 -4.73 44.71
N ILE A 378 36.21 -3.82 43.86
CA ILE A 378 37.53 -3.19 44.01
C ILE A 378 37.61 -2.43 45.34
N GLN A 379 36.58 -1.62 45.67
CA GLN A 379 36.52 -0.89 46.93
C GLN A 379 36.47 -1.80 48.14
N SER A 380 35.82 -2.96 48.06
CA SER A 380 35.78 -3.92 49.18
C SER A 380 37.09 -4.70 49.35
N CYS A 381 37.90 -4.86 48.29
CA CYS A 381 39.24 -5.45 48.38
C CYS A 381 40.33 -4.43 48.79
N CYS A 382 40.13 -3.14 48.54
CA CYS A 382 41.06 -2.08 48.95
C CYS A 382 40.90 -1.76 50.45
N ARG A 383 41.93 -2.03 51.26
CA ARG A 383 41.96 -1.69 52.69
C ARG A 383 42.32 -0.22 53.00
N GLY A 384 42.52 0.61 51.97
CA GLY A 384 42.88 2.01 52.12
C GLY A 384 41.67 2.90 52.43
N LYS A 385 41.83 3.89 53.32
CA LYS A 385 40.81 4.94 53.54
C LYS A 385 40.55 5.67 52.23
N THR A 386 39.28 5.82 51.85
CA THR A 386 38.85 6.65 50.72
C THR A 386 39.33 8.07 50.92
N VAL A 387 40.23 8.52 50.05
CA VAL A 387 40.78 9.89 50.07
C VAL A 387 39.79 10.79 49.32
N ASN A 388 39.11 11.67 50.04
CA ASN A 388 38.08 12.57 49.47
C ASN A 388 38.68 13.81 48.78
N ASP A 389 39.98 14.06 48.93
CA ASP A 389 40.64 15.24 48.37
C ASP A 389 41.55 14.82 47.19
N PRO A 390 41.30 15.31 45.96
CA PRO A 390 42.10 14.96 44.79
C PRO A 390 43.57 15.41 44.92
N VAL A 391 43.86 16.41 45.75
CA VAL A 391 45.24 16.87 46.01
C VAL A 391 45.98 15.90 46.93
N VAL A 392 45.27 15.28 47.88
CA VAL A 392 45.86 14.27 48.80
C VAL A 392 45.97 12.90 48.10
N ALA A 393 45.11 12.62 47.13
CA ALA A 393 45.14 11.37 46.37
C ALA A 393 46.42 11.21 45.53
N SER A 394 46.97 12.31 44.97
CA SER A 394 48.24 12.25 44.24
C SER A 394 49.46 12.05 45.15
N LEU A 395 49.35 12.48 46.42
CA LEU A 395 50.36 12.28 47.47
C LEU A 395 50.33 10.87 48.10
N MET A 396 49.21 10.16 47.99
CA MET A 396 49.04 8.80 48.50
C MET A 396 49.17 7.70 47.44
N LEU A 397 49.63 8.05 46.23
CA LEU A 397 50.09 7.04 45.28
C LEU A 397 51.28 6.31 45.90
N ASP A 398 51.15 5.00 46.01
CA ASP A 398 52.09 4.10 46.66
C ASP A 398 53.51 4.33 46.13
N SER A 399 54.33 5.04 46.92
CA SER A 399 55.71 5.40 46.60
C SER A 399 56.70 4.36 47.09
N SER A 400 56.23 3.19 47.53
CA SER A 400 57.07 2.11 48.05
C SER A 400 58.18 1.67 47.09
N GLU A 401 57.96 1.71 45.78
CA GLU A 401 59.04 1.45 44.80
C GLU A 401 60.10 2.55 44.74
N VAL A 402 59.74 3.81 44.99
CA VAL A 402 60.71 4.93 45.03
C VAL A 402 61.48 4.92 46.35
N VAL A 403 60.84 4.53 47.46
CA VAL A 403 61.47 4.39 48.78
C VAL A 403 62.44 3.20 48.83
N LEU A 404 62.19 2.11 48.10
CA LEU A 404 63.11 0.98 48.00
C LEU A 404 64.33 1.24 47.10
N ALA A 405 64.23 2.20 46.18
CA ALA A 405 65.29 2.51 45.24
C ALA A 405 66.34 3.51 45.77
N ASP A 406 66.02 4.29 46.81
CA ASP A 406 66.89 5.32 47.36
C ASP A 406 67.31 5.02 48.81
N ASN A 407 68.51 4.47 48.98
CA ASN A 407 69.10 4.15 50.29
C ASN A 407 69.83 5.34 50.95
N SER A 408 69.54 6.59 50.53
CA SER A 408 70.19 7.78 51.08
C SER A 408 69.19 8.71 51.78
N GLY A 409 69.52 9.14 53.02
CA GLY A 409 68.68 10.04 53.83
C GLY A 409 67.95 9.38 55.01
N LEU A 410 66.98 10.10 55.59
CA LEU A 410 66.23 9.84 56.85
C LEU A 410 65.56 8.44 56.98
N CYS A 411 65.67 7.58 55.97
CA CYS A 411 65.13 6.23 55.91
C CYS A 411 66.01 5.16 56.60
N ASN A 412 67.20 5.51 57.12
CA ASN A 412 68.05 4.59 57.91
C ASN A 412 67.51 4.34 59.34
N THR A 413 66.30 4.77 59.64
CA THR A 413 65.65 4.64 60.94
C THR A 413 65.12 3.22 61.21
N VAL A 414 65.01 2.37 60.19
CA VAL A 414 64.53 1.00 60.32
C VAL A 414 65.61 0.06 60.89
N ASP A 415 66.90 0.36 60.68
CA ASP A 415 68.02 -0.45 61.21
C ASP A 415 68.36 -0.16 62.67
N ILE A 416 67.94 1.00 63.22
CA ILE A 416 68.25 1.39 64.62
C ILE A 416 67.39 0.59 65.63
N GLY A 417 66.25 0.03 65.21
CA GLY A 417 65.35 -0.74 66.07
C GLY A 417 65.78 -2.19 66.32
N HIS A 418 66.66 -2.77 65.50
CA HIS A 418 66.94 -4.21 65.54
C HIS A 418 67.95 -4.63 66.63
N GLY A 419 68.67 -3.69 67.24
CA GLY A 419 69.73 -3.97 68.22
C GLY A 419 69.41 -3.58 69.68
N HIS A 420 68.36 -2.80 69.95
CA HIS A 420 68.06 -2.26 71.28
C HIS A 420 66.58 -2.46 71.62
N GLY A 421 66.26 -3.56 72.32
CA GLY A 421 64.89 -3.90 72.70
C GLY A 421 64.26 -2.85 73.63
N ASN A 422 63.04 -2.41 73.29
CA ASN A 422 62.08 -1.60 74.07
C ASN A 422 62.69 -0.72 75.19
N ALA A 423 63.63 0.14 74.84
CA ALA A 423 64.07 1.23 75.69
C ALA A 423 63.71 2.56 75.00
N ASP A 424 63.16 3.51 75.76
CA ASP A 424 62.90 4.90 75.35
C ASP A 424 64.22 5.54 74.87
N MET A 425 64.52 5.42 73.58
CA MET A 425 65.69 6.05 72.98
C MET A 425 65.36 7.49 72.60
N ARG A 426 66.06 8.43 73.23
CA ARG A 426 66.12 9.81 72.76
C ARG A 426 67.17 9.89 71.64
N LEU A 427 66.72 10.31 70.46
CA LEU A 427 67.55 10.50 69.29
C LEU A 427 67.84 11.99 69.12
N LYS A 428 69.10 12.31 68.84
CA LYS A 428 69.52 13.66 68.47
C LYS A 428 69.83 13.69 66.98
N LEU A 429 69.34 14.74 66.32
CA LEU A 429 69.68 15.01 64.93
C LEU A 429 71.03 15.73 64.92
N GLU A 430 72.06 15.06 64.41
CA GLU A 430 73.37 15.67 64.20
C GLU A 430 73.44 16.21 62.78
N VAL A 431 73.58 17.54 62.66
CA VAL A 431 73.85 18.23 61.41
C VAL A 431 75.29 18.71 61.50
N SER A 432 76.20 18.06 60.78
CA SER A 432 77.59 18.49 60.69
C SER A 432 77.66 19.88 60.04
N GLY A 433 77.99 20.89 60.84
CA GLY A 433 78.11 22.28 60.40
C GLY A 433 79.26 22.47 59.42
N ILE A 434 78.96 23.13 58.29
CA ILE A 434 79.93 23.46 57.24
C ILE A 434 80.88 24.56 57.78
N ASN A 435 82.04 24.17 58.28
CA ASN A 435 83.15 25.09 58.56
C ASN A 435 84.14 25.05 57.40
N ALA A 436 83.91 25.84 56.35
CA ALA A 436 84.95 26.13 55.36
C ALA A 436 84.75 27.52 54.74
N PRO A 437 85.80 28.37 54.67
CA PRO A 437 85.74 29.67 54.03
C PRO A 437 85.75 29.57 52.50
N TYR A 438 85.13 30.58 51.88
CA TYR A 438 85.00 30.85 50.44
C TYR A 438 86.17 30.33 49.56
N THR A 439 85.90 29.37 48.68
CA THR A 439 86.11 29.44 47.21
C THR A 439 85.70 28.12 46.53
N SER A 440 84.90 28.25 45.47
CA SER A 440 84.55 27.26 44.42
C SER A 440 84.05 25.85 44.80
N VAL A 441 82.77 25.63 44.47
CA VAL A 441 82.22 24.46 43.75
C VAL A 441 82.30 23.08 44.45
N VAL A 442 81.09 22.59 44.81
CA VAL A 442 80.73 21.22 45.27
C VAL A 442 81.25 20.85 46.67
N GLY A 443 80.71 21.52 47.69
CA GLY A 443 80.69 21.00 49.06
C GLY A 443 79.50 20.06 49.22
N GLY A 444 79.76 18.76 49.33
CA GLY A 444 78.74 17.72 49.51
C GLY A 444 77.86 18.00 50.72
N TYR A 445 76.56 18.11 50.47
CA TYR A 445 75.55 18.11 51.52
C TYR A 445 75.59 16.72 52.17
N THR A 446 76.08 16.64 53.41
CA THR A 446 75.94 15.41 54.19
C THR A 446 74.55 15.45 54.82
N HIS A 447 73.71 14.49 54.45
CA HIS A 447 72.35 14.41 54.99
C HIS A 447 72.41 14.27 56.52
N PRO A 448 71.52 14.95 57.26
CA PRO A 448 71.44 14.83 58.71
C PRO A 448 71.30 13.38 59.14
N LYS A 449 72.06 12.98 60.15
CA LYS A 449 72.02 11.62 60.70
C LYS A 449 71.43 11.67 62.12
N LEU A 450 70.55 10.71 62.42
CA LEU A 450 70.03 10.49 63.77
C LEU A 450 71.03 9.62 64.53
N VAL A 451 71.46 10.07 65.71
CA VAL A 451 72.41 9.36 66.59
C VAL A 451 71.79 9.22 68.00
N PRO A 452 71.93 8.08 68.68
CA PRO A 452 71.42 7.90 70.05
C PRO A 452 72.14 8.81 71.06
N GLU A 453 71.40 9.42 71.97
CA GLU A 453 71.90 10.44 72.92
C GLU A 453 72.85 9.91 74.02
N SER A 454 73.11 8.60 74.10
CA SER A 454 73.93 7.98 75.16
C SER A 454 75.42 7.76 74.83
N GLN A 455 75.92 8.29 73.71
CA GLN A 455 77.35 8.33 73.39
C GLN A 455 77.78 9.74 72.94
N ALA A 456 78.04 10.61 73.91
CA ALA A 456 78.88 11.80 73.77
C ALA A 456 79.57 12.09 75.11
#